data_AF-A0A6J7K5V2-F1
#
_entry.id   AF-A0A6J7K5V2-F1
#
_cell.length_a   1.000
_cell.length_b   1.000
_cell.length_c   1.000
_cell.angle_alpha   90.00
_cell.angle_beta   90.00
_cell.angle_gamma   90.00
#
_symmetry.space_group_name_H-M   'P 1'
#
loop_
_entity.id
_entity.type
_entity.pdbx_description
1 polymer ?
#
loop_
_entity_poly.entity_id
_entity_poly.type
_entity_poly.pdbx_seq_one_letter_code
_entity_poly.pdbx_strand_id
1 'polypeptide(L)' 'MMHESATTKLSEVVTSKFADKSEIIIVIGPEGGISESELAVLEGAGAHIVGLGPEVFRSAHAGGAALSAVSALIGRW' A
#
# COMPACT_ATOMS: atom_id res chain seq x y z
N MET A 1 -1.87 -2.71 -0.94
CA MET A 1 -2.29 -2.11 -2.22
C MET A 1 -2.72 -0.69 -1.93
N MET A 2 -2.27 0.28 -2.74
CA MET A 2 -2.54 1.71 -2.51
C MET A 2 -3.74 2.17 -3.34
N HIS A 3 -4.77 2.73 -2.69
CA HIS A 3 -5.97 3.23 -3.35
C HIS A 3 -6.48 4.53 -2.73
N GLU A 4 -7.08 5.39 -3.54
CA GLU A 4 -7.64 6.68 -3.11
C GLU A 4 -8.88 6.53 -2.22
N SER A 5 -9.63 5.44 -2.36
CA SER A 5 -10.80 5.13 -1.52
C SER A 5 -10.44 4.32 -0.27
N ALA A 6 -9.14 4.11 -0.01
CA ALA A 6 -8.70 3.37 1.17
C ALA A 6 -9.01 4.15 2.45
N THR A 7 -9.76 3.53 3.36
CA THR A 7 -10.08 4.09 4.67
C THR A 7 -9.04 3.75 5.73
N THR A 8 -8.24 2.71 5.50
CA THR A 8 -7.17 2.26 6.40
C THR A 8 -5.84 2.90 6.02
N LYS A 9 -5.10 3.39 7.02
CA LYS A 9 -3.78 4.00 6.78
C LYS A 9 -2.70 2.94 6.65
N LEU A 10 -1.71 3.18 5.80
CA LEU A 10 -0.54 2.30 5.68
C LEU A 10 0.12 1.99 7.05
N SER A 11 0.27 3.00 7.91
CA SER A 11 0.91 2.88 9.23
C SER A 11 0.13 2.02 10.24
N GLU A 12 -1.16 1.79 10.01
CA GLU A 12 -1.98 0.92 10.86
C GLU A 12 -1.79 -0.55 10.49
N VAL A 13 -1.47 -0.81 9.21
CA VAL A 13 -1.25 -2.16 8.68
C VAL A 13 0.23 -2.53 8.77
N VAL A 14 1.10 -1.72 8.17
CA VAL A 14 2.54 -1.99 8.12
C VAL A 14 3.17 -1.44 9.39
N THR A 15 3.66 -2.37 10.21
CA THR A 15 4.31 -2.11 11.50
C THR A 15 5.61 -2.90 11.58
N SER A 16 6.36 -2.77 12.69
CA SER A 16 7.56 -3.56 12.96
C SER A 16 7.34 -5.08 12.92
N LYS A 17 6.09 -5.55 13.02
CA LYS A 17 5.72 -6.97 12.82
C LYS A 17 5.96 -7.50 11.41
N PHE A 18 6.19 -6.62 10.44
CA PHE A 18 6.53 -6.99 9.07
C PHE A 18 8.05 -6.99 8.83
N ALA A 19 8.86 -6.62 9.83
CA ALA A 19 10.32 -6.53 9.70
C ALA A 19 10.97 -7.91 9.46
N ASP A 20 10.36 -8.99 9.94
CA ASP A 20 10.81 -10.38 9.77
C ASP A 20 10.36 -11.01 8.44
N LYS A 21 9.53 -10.32 7.65
CA LYS A 21 9.08 -10.81 6.34
C LYS A 21 10.22 -10.76 5.35
N SER A 22 10.45 -11.90 4.70
CA SER A 22 11.44 -12.04 3.63
C SER A 22 11.07 -11.20 2.41
N GLU A 23 9.78 -11.00 2.16
CA GLU A 23 9.26 -10.29 0.99
C GLU A 23 8.02 -9.45 1.35
N ILE A 24 7.94 -8.26 0.77
CA ILE A 24 6.78 -7.36 0.87
C ILE A 24 6.46 -6.90 -0.56
N ILE A 25 5.25 -7.19 -1.01
CA ILE A 25 4.77 -6.77 -2.34
C ILE A 25 3.91 -5.53 -2.19
N ILE A 26 4.28 -4.47 -2.92
CA ILE A 26 3.52 -3.22 -2.97
C ILE A 26 2.87 -3.12 -4.34
N VAL A 27 1.53 -3.10 -4.36
CA VAL A 27 0.72 -2.90 -5.57
C VAL A 27 0.21 -1.48 -5.60
N ILE A 28 0.51 -0.77 -6.69
CA ILE A 28 0.05 0.60 -6.97
C ILE A 28 -0.84 0.55 -8.20
N GLY A 29 -2.02 1.16 -8.12
CA GLY A 29 -2.96 1.23 -9.24
C GLY A 29 -2.47 2.14 -10.38
N PRO A 30 -3.00 1.96 -11.60
CA PRO A 30 -2.77 2.87 -12.72
C PRO A 30 -3.48 4.22 -12.47
N GLU A 31 -3.25 5.19 -13.36
CA GLU A 31 -3.86 6.54 -13.27
C GLU A 31 -5.39 6.51 -13.30
N GLY A 32 -5.99 5.48 -13.90
CA GLY A 32 -7.44 5.25 -13.93
C GLY A 32 -8.00 4.58 -12.68
N GLY A 33 -7.16 4.32 -11.66
CA GLY A 33 -7.53 3.60 -10.46
C GLY A 33 -7.60 2.08 -10.65
N ILE A 34 -7.88 1.36 -9.57
CA ILE A 34 -8.15 -0.08 -9.57
C ILE A 34 -9.65 -0.25 -9.40
N SER A 35 -10.28 -1.09 -10.22
CA SER A 35 -11.72 -1.35 -10.15
C SER A 35 -12.10 -2.12 -8.88
N GLU A 36 -13.36 -2.02 -8.45
CA GLU A 36 -13.87 -2.78 -7.30
C GLU A 36 -13.69 -4.29 -7.45
N SER A 37 -13.83 -4.81 -8.67
CA SER A 37 -13.62 -6.23 -8.96
C SER A 37 -12.15 -6.65 -8.78
N GLU A 38 -11.20 -5.81 -9.17
CA GLU A 38 -9.77 -6.07 -8.97
C GLU A 38 -9.38 -5.91 -7.50
N LEU A 39 -9.98 -4.95 -6.80
CA LEU A 39 -9.84 -4.80 -5.34
C LEU A 39 -10.27 -6.07 -4.62
N ALA A 40 -11.45 -6.61 -4.93
CA ALA A 40 -11.97 -7.82 -4.32
C ALA A 40 -11.07 -9.04 -4.58
N VAL A 41 -10.47 -9.15 -5.78
CA VAL A 41 -9.50 -10.20 -6.09
C VAL A 41 -8.24 -10.07 -5.24
N LEU A 42 -7.71 -8.85 -5.10
CA LEU A 42 -6.52 -8.60 -4.29
C LEU A 42 -6.78 -8.86 -2.79
N GLU A 43 -7.90 -8.39 -2.25
CA GLU A 43 -8.32 -8.68 -0.87
C GLU A 43 -8.55 -10.17 -0.65
N GLY A 44 -9.18 -10.86 -1.61
CA GLY A 44 -9.38 -12.31 -1.57
C GLY A 44 -8.07 -13.10 -1.57
N ALA A 45 -7.00 -12.54 -2.16
CA ALA A 45 -5.64 -13.08 -2.09
C ALA A 45 -4.88 -12.70 -0.80
N GLY A 46 -5.52 -11.96 0.12
CA GLY A 46 -4.93 -11.51 1.40
C GLY A 46 -4.24 -10.14 1.32
N ALA A 47 -4.34 -9.42 0.21
CA ALA A 47 -3.79 -8.06 0.12
C ALA A 47 -4.54 -7.12 1.05
N HIS A 48 -3.82 -6.19 1.67
CA HIS A 48 -4.42 -5.15 2.50
C HIS A 48 -4.54 -3.86 1.69
N ILE A 49 -5.75 -3.31 1.58
CA ILE A 49 -6.00 -2.02 0.93
C ILE A 49 -5.67 -0.90 1.92
N VAL A 50 -4.77 -0.01 1.53
CA VAL A 50 -4.24 1.05 2.40
C VAL A 50 -4.07 2.37 1.64
N GLY A 51 -4.16 3.49 2.33
CA GLY A 51 -3.91 4.83 1.79
C GLY A 51 -2.58 5.41 2.31
N LEU A 52 -1.96 6.29 1.50
CA LEU A 52 -0.75 7.07 1.86
C LEU A 52 -1.10 8.46 2.40
N GLY A 53 -2.09 8.52 3.29
CA GLY A 53 -2.62 9.78 3.81
C GLY A 53 -3.71 10.37 2.91
N PRO A 54 -4.08 11.65 3.13
CA PRO A 54 -5.25 12.28 2.50
C PRO A 54 -5.02 12.70 1.04
N GLU A 55 -3.77 12.76 0.59
CA GLU A 55 -3.42 13.22 -0.76
C GLU A 55 -3.45 12.06 -1.77
N VAL A 56 -4.05 12.31 -2.93
CA VAL A 56 -4.06 11.35 -4.04
C VAL A 56 -2.75 11.47 -4.83
N PHE A 57 -1.84 10.53 -4.62
CA PHE A 57 -0.58 10.46 -5.35
C PHE A 57 -0.79 9.89 -6.75
N ARG A 58 -0.30 10.58 -7.79
CA ARG A 58 -0.23 10.00 -9.14
C ARG A 58 0.84 8.91 -9.22
N SER A 59 0.55 7.86 -9.99
CA SER A 59 1.16 6.51 -9.98
C SER A 59 2.66 6.45 -9.68
N ALA A 60 3.50 7.16 -10.44
CA ALA A 60 4.95 7.07 -10.30
C ALA A 60 5.47 7.58 -8.93
N HIS A 61 4.83 8.61 -8.35
CA HIS A 61 5.20 9.14 -7.04
C HIS A 61 4.67 8.28 -5.89
N ALA A 62 3.50 7.64 -6.09
CA ALA A 62 2.90 6.76 -5.10
C ALA A 62 3.79 5.56 -4.77
N GLY A 63 4.47 4.97 -5.78
CA GLY A 63 5.39 3.85 -5.57
C GLY A 63 6.60 4.21 -4.71
N GLY A 64 7.28 5.31 -5.01
CA GLY A 64 8.44 5.77 -4.23
C GLY A 64 8.07 6.17 -2.79
N ALA A 65 6.92 6.84 -2.61
CA ALA A 65 6.39 7.20 -1.30
C ALA A 65 6.01 5.94 -0.49
N ALA A 66 5.34 4.96 -1.11
CA ALA A 66 4.98 3.70 -0.48
C ALA A 66 6.21 2.94 0.00
N LEU A 67 7.22 2.79 -0.87
CA LEU A 67 8.44 2.06 -0.54
C LEU A 67 9.19 2.72 0.63
N SER A 68 9.32 4.04 0.58
CA SER A 68 9.99 4.81 1.64
C SER A 68 9.26 4.69 2.97
N ALA A 69 7.93 4.82 2.95
CA ALA A 69 7.10 4.69 4.15
C ALA A 69 7.17 3.27 4.74
N VAL A 70 7.05 2.23 3.91
CA VAL A 70 7.19 0.84 4.36
C VAL A 70 8.57 0.61 4.97
N SER A 71 9.65 1.04 4.32
CA SER A 71 11.02 0.87 4.81
C SER A 71 11.24 1.51 6.18
N ALA A 72 10.73 2.73 6.37
CA ALA A 72 10.79 3.44 7.65
C ALA A 72 9.95 2.74 8.73
N LEU A 73 8.72 2.30 8.40
CA LEU A 73 7.81 1.65 9.36
C LEU A 73 8.30 0.29 9.85
N ILE A 74 9.06 -0.44 9.03
CA ILE A 74 9.66 -1.74 9.42
C ILE A 74 11.08 -1.60 9.98
N GLY A 75 11.62 -0.39 10.08
CA GLY A 75 12.96 -0.13 10.64
C GLY A 75 14.10 -0.63 9.77
N ARG A 76 13.92 -0.72 8.44
CA ARG A 76 15.02 -1.00 7.51
C ARG A 76 15.90 0.22 7.27
N TRP A 77 15.37 1.43 7.48
CA TRP A 77 16.05 2.73 7.43
C TRP A 77 15.88 3.50 8.74
#